data_AF-A0A7W1ZZI8-F1
#
_entry.id   AF-A0A7W1ZZI8-F1
#
_cell.length_a   1.000
_cell.length_b   1.000
_cell.length_c   1.000
_cell.angle_alpha   90.00
_cell.angle_beta   90.00
_cell.angle_gamma   90.00
#
_symmetry.space_group_name_H-M   'P 1'
#
loop_
_entity.id
_entity.type
_entity.pdbx_description
1 polymer ?
#
loop_
_entity_poly.entity_id
_entity_poly.type
_entity_poly.pdbx_seq_one_letter_code
_entity_poly.pdbx_strand_id
1 'polypeptide(L)'
;IKLLRTLRNELARNKMTFADIMPVAGVDKGTLERRFDTDFARGSVVGKTGTLGQTDSGVSSLSGEIQTKNGKLLFVIFNQRGSVNRFRAFQNSLVALIQGQMGGATPMAYNQVPLDVRLANTRFTYPDTRARINEE
;
A
#
# COMPACT_ATOMS: atom_id res chain seq x y z
N ILE A 1 7.25 13.75 -0.12
CA ILE A 1 6.06 13.63 -1.01
C ILE A 1 6.41 13.60 -2.51
N LYS A 2 7.53 14.19 -2.98
CA LYS A 2 7.94 14.19 -4.39
C LYS A 2 7.85 12.80 -5.06
N LEU A 3 8.37 11.77 -4.40
CA LEU A 3 8.34 10.39 -4.89
C LEU A 3 6.93 9.87 -5.14
N LEU A 4 5.99 10.00 -4.18
CA LEU A 4 4.60 9.57 -4.38
C LEU A 4 3.92 10.34 -5.51
N ARG A 5 4.18 11.65 -5.65
CA ARG A 5 3.64 12.43 -6.76
C ARG A 5 4.17 11.94 -8.11
N THR A 6 5.48 11.70 -8.21
CA THR A 6 6.10 11.15 -9.41
C THR A 6 5.53 9.77 -9.74
N LEU A 7 5.44 8.88 -8.75
CA LEU A 7 4.88 7.54 -8.95
C LEU A 7 3.42 7.61 -9.41
N ARG A 8 2.59 8.47 -8.82
CA ARG A 8 1.20 8.68 -9.26
C ARG A 8 1.14 9.12 -10.73
N ASN A 9 2.02 10.04 -11.14
CA ASN A 9 2.05 10.53 -12.51
C ASN A 9 2.48 9.42 -13.49
N GLU A 10 3.46 8.59 -13.11
CA GLU A 10 3.88 7.44 -13.92
C GLU A 10 2.78 6.39 -14.05
N LEU A 11 2.07 6.08 -12.95
CA LEU A 11 0.92 5.18 -13.00
C LEU A 11 -0.17 5.71 -13.92
N ALA A 12 -0.50 7.00 -13.82
CA ALA A 12 -1.50 7.63 -14.69
C ALA A 12 -1.13 7.53 -16.18
N ARG A 13 0.15 7.70 -16.54
CA ARG A 13 0.65 7.50 -17.92
C ARG A 13 0.40 6.07 -18.42
N ASN A 14 0.44 5.10 -17.53
CA ASN A 14 0.19 3.69 -17.82
C ASN A 14 -1.27 3.27 -17.59
N LYS A 15 -2.20 4.23 -17.39
CA LYS A 15 -3.62 3.98 -17.08
C LYS A 15 -3.83 3.15 -15.81
N MET A 16 -2.92 3.30 -14.85
CA MET A 16 -2.95 2.63 -13.55
C MET A 16 -3.15 3.65 -12.42
N THR A 17 -3.54 3.12 -11.27
CA THR A 17 -3.73 3.81 -10.01
C THR A 17 -2.83 3.18 -8.94
N PHE A 18 -2.78 3.79 -7.76
CA PHE A 18 -2.06 3.20 -6.63
C PHE A 18 -2.62 1.84 -6.20
N ALA A 19 -3.93 1.64 -6.32
CA ALA A 19 -4.57 0.37 -5.95
C ALA A 19 -4.13 -0.80 -6.83
N ASP A 20 -3.59 -0.52 -8.03
CA ASP A 20 -3.07 -1.56 -8.91
C ASP A 20 -1.73 -2.12 -8.43
N ILE A 21 -0.95 -1.35 -7.65
CA ILE A 21 0.42 -1.71 -7.27
C ILE A 21 0.66 -1.76 -5.75
N MET A 22 -0.27 -1.23 -4.94
CA MET A 22 -0.17 -1.18 -3.49
C MET A 22 -1.45 -1.71 -2.85
N PRO A 23 -1.37 -2.31 -1.65
CA PRO A 23 -2.52 -2.89 -1.00
C PRO A 23 -3.53 -1.82 -0.57
N VAL A 24 -4.80 -2.14 -0.77
CA VAL A 24 -5.96 -1.39 -0.28
C VAL A 24 -6.34 -1.87 1.11
N ALA A 25 -6.41 -0.95 2.08
CA ALA A 25 -6.65 -1.24 3.48
C ALA A 25 -8.03 -1.87 3.72
N GLY A 26 -8.06 -2.91 4.56
CA GLY A 26 -9.27 -3.70 4.84
C GLY A 26 -9.81 -4.52 3.67
N VAL A 27 -9.19 -4.48 2.48
CA VAL A 27 -9.63 -5.24 1.29
C VAL A 27 -8.58 -6.28 0.91
N ASP A 28 -7.34 -5.85 0.72
CA ASP A 28 -6.25 -6.74 0.33
C ASP A 28 -5.65 -7.48 1.52
N LYS A 29 -5.38 -8.78 1.33
CA LYS A 29 -4.61 -9.58 2.29
C LYS A 29 -3.21 -8.98 2.43
N GLY A 30 -2.71 -8.92 3.66
CA GLY A 30 -1.37 -8.41 3.95
C GLY A 30 -1.31 -7.41 5.11
N THR A 31 -0.33 -6.52 5.07
CA THR A 31 0.04 -5.67 6.21
C THR A 31 -1.00 -4.59 6.56
N LEU A 32 -1.99 -4.37 5.70
CA LEU A 32 -3.14 -3.49 5.93
C LEU A 32 -4.48 -4.23 6.08
N GLU A 33 -4.49 -5.57 6.07
CA GLU A 33 -5.72 -6.37 6.09
C GLU A 33 -6.58 -6.09 7.33
N ARG A 34 -5.94 -6.06 8.51
CA ARG A 34 -6.59 -5.76 9.81
C ARG A 34 -6.39 -4.30 10.25
N ARG A 35 -6.05 -3.41 9.32
CA ARG A 35 -5.93 -1.97 9.59
C ARG A 35 -7.03 -1.27 8.81
N PHE A 36 -7.75 -0.36 9.47
CA PHE A 36 -8.88 0.35 8.86
C PHE A 36 -10.03 -0.58 8.45
N ASP A 37 -10.29 -1.63 9.23
CA ASP A 37 -11.27 -2.68 8.95
C ASP A 37 -12.70 -2.34 9.39
N THR A 38 -12.91 -1.18 10.01
CA THR A 38 -14.26 -0.65 10.26
C THR A 38 -14.97 -0.39 8.94
N ASP A 39 -16.24 -0.76 8.82
CA ASP A 39 -17.02 -0.71 7.56
C ASP A 39 -16.92 0.64 6.82
N PHE A 40 -16.85 1.75 7.56
CA PHE A 40 -16.77 3.10 6.99
C PHE A 40 -15.39 3.47 6.39
N ALA A 41 -14.30 2.87 6.88
CA ALA A 41 -12.94 3.16 6.44
C ALA A 41 -12.37 2.07 5.52
N ARG A 42 -13.03 0.92 5.42
CA ARG A 42 -12.63 -0.18 4.54
C ARG A 42 -12.55 0.29 3.09
N GLY A 43 -11.46 -0.01 2.42
CA GLY A 43 -11.26 0.36 1.02
C GLY A 43 -10.94 1.83 0.75
N SER A 44 -10.86 2.66 1.79
CA SER A 44 -10.67 4.13 1.65
C SER A 44 -9.21 4.59 1.71
N VAL A 45 -8.28 3.67 2.00
CA VAL A 45 -6.84 3.95 2.08
C VAL A 45 -6.09 2.96 1.21
N VAL A 46 -5.18 3.44 0.39
CA VAL A 46 -4.22 2.63 -0.36
C VAL A 46 -2.84 3.05 0.07
N GLY A 47 -1.98 2.11 0.43
CA GLY A 47 -0.66 2.50 0.91
C GLY A 47 0.29 1.36 1.17
N LYS A 48 1.55 1.74 1.35
CA LYS A 48 2.62 0.82 1.69
C LYS A 48 3.05 1.03 3.13
N THR A 49 3.24 -0.08 3.84
CA THR A 49 3.83 -0.11 5.18
C THR A 49 5.32 -0.41 5.09
N GLY A 50 6.13 0.29 5.88
CA GLY A 50 7.48 -0.13 6.27
C GLY A 50 7.54 -0.38 7.77
N THR A 51 8.24 -1.41 8.21
CA THR A 51 8.46 -1.68 9.64
C THR A 51 9.83 -2.29 9.82
N LEU A 52 10.67 -1.65 10.64
CA LEU A 52 11.93 -2.22 11.13
C LEU A 52 11.83 -2.30 12.65
N GLY A 53 11.64 -3.50 13.19
CA GLY A 53 11.40 -3.70 14.62
C GLY A 53 12.66 -3.66 15.48
N GLN A 54 13.80 -4.08 14.92
CA GLN A 54 15.07 -4.27 15.65
C GLN A 54 16.13 -3.19 15.31
N THR A 55 15.81 -2.28 14.38
CA THR A 55 16.72 -1.23 13.90
C THR A 55 16.25 0.13 14.42
N ASP A 56 17.19 1.02 14.76
CA ASP A 56 16.92 2.41 15.17
C ASP A 56 15.90 2.57 16.32
N SER A 57 15.91 1.62 17.27
CA SER A 57 14.97 1.55 18.40
C SER A 57 13.49 1.49 17.96
N GLY A 58 13.21 0.93 16.77
CA GLY A 58 11.88 0.71 16.23
C GLY A 58 11.46 1.80 15.24
N VAL A 59 11.16 1.40 14.01
CA VAL A 59 10.71 2.28 12.91
C VAL A 59 9.43 1.73 12.31
N SER A 60 8.46 2.62 12.06
CA SER A 60 7.26 2.31 11.30
C SER A 60 6.90 3.44 10.36
N SER A 61 6.64 3.11 9.10
CA SER A 61 6.19 4.04 8.09
C SER A 61 4.90 3.57 7.43
N LEU A 62 4.06 4.53 7.07
CA LEU A 62 2.86 4.32 6.28
C LEU A 62 2.75 5.48 5.28
N SER A 63 2.69 5.15 4.00
CA SER A 63 2.62 6.16 2.94
C SER A 63 1.67 5.73 1.84
N GLY A 64 0.91 6.67 1.29
CA GLY A 64 -0.05 6.34 0.23
C GLY A 64 -1.05 7.46 -0.07
N GLU A 65 -2.25 7.05 -0.45
CA GLU A 65 -3.37 7.93 -0.79
C GLU A 65 -4.59 7.59 0.08
N ILE A 66 -5.25 8.63 0.58
CA ILE A 66 -6.52 8.56 1.33
C ILE A 66 -7.61 9.06 0.41
N GLN A 67 -8.69 8.30 0.30
CA GLN A 67 -9.93 8.69 -0.38
C GLN A 67 -10.92 9.23 0.66
N THR A 68 -11.40 10.45 0.41
CA THR A 68 -12.39 11.13 1.23
C THR A 68 -13.51 11.68 0.34
N LYS A 69 -14.63 12.12 0.94
CA LYS A 69 -15.70 12.78 0.19
C LYS A 69 -15.24 14.09 -0.47
N ASN A 70 -14.31 14.80 0.17
CA ASN A 70 -13.78 16.05 -0.34
C ASN A 70 -12.58 15.86 -1.30
N GLY A 71 -12.27 14.61 -1.66
CA GLY A 71 -11.23 14.28 -2.64
C GLY A 71 -10.11 13.39 -2.10
N LYS A 72 -9.02 13.34 -2.86
CA LYS A 72 -7.86 12.47 -2.61
C LYS A 72 -6.70 13.22 -1.97
N LEU A 73 -6.09 12.60 -0.96
CA LEU A 73 -4.93 13.17 -0.25
C LEU A 73 -3.76 12.22 -0.27
N LEU A 74 -2.57 12.72 -0.65
CA LEU A 74 -1.33 11.99 -0.50
C LEU A 74 -0.76 12.21 0.89
N PHE A 75 -0.30 11.15 1.54
CA PHE A 75 0.26 11.23 2.87
C PHE A 75 1.51 10.37 3.03
N VAL A 76 2.37 10.78 3.96
CA VAL A 76 3.52 10.02 4.44
C VAL A 76 3.60 10.22 5.94
N ILE A 77 3.49 9.14 6.70
CA ILE A 77 3.71 9.12 8.14
C ILE A 77 4.95 8.28 8.39
N PHE A 78 5.91 8.86 9.10
CA PHE A 78 7.16 8.22 9.46
C PHE A 78 7.38 8.36 10.96
N ASN A 79 7.47 7.24 11.66
CA ASN A 79 7.72 7.18 13.09
C ASN A 79 8.99 6.37 13.35
N GLN A 80 9.81 6.82 14.30
CA GLN A 80 11.08 6.20 14.67
C GLN A 80 11.30 6.31 16.18
N ARG A 81 12.21 5.50 16.72
CA ARG A 81 12.62 5.49 18.14
C ARG A 81 11.44 5.27 19.08
N GLY A 82 10.78 4.12 18.96
CA GLY A 82 9.69 3.76 19.85
C GLY A 82 8.96 2.48 19.45
N SER A 83 7.84 2.22 20.13
CA SER A 83 7.06 1.00 19.92
C SER A 83 6.34 1.02 18.57
N VAL A 84 6.67 0.05 17.71
CA VAL A 84 5.99 -0.19 16.43
C VAL A 84 4.47 -0.32 16.59
N ASN A 85 4.01 -0.98 17.65
CA ASN A 85 2.57 -1.15 17.90
C ASN A 85 1.90 0.21 18.18
N ARG A 86 2.53 1.07 18.99
CA ARG A 86 2.03 2.44 19.24
C ARG A 86 2.05 3.27 17.96
N PHE A 87 3.09 3.14 17.13
CA PHE A 87 3.16 3.85 15.85
C PHE A 87 2.05 3.42 14.89
N ARG A 88 1.75 2.13 14.78
CA ARG A 88 0.64 1.63 13.95
C ARG A 88 -0.70 2.16 14.43
N ALA A 89 -0.94 2.16 15.75
CA ALA A 89 -2.16 2.70 16.34
C ALA A 89 -2.28 4.21 16.04
N PHE A 90 -1.22 4.97 16.28
CA PHE A 90 -1.16 6.40 15.97
C PHE A 90 -1.41 6.70 14.49
N GLN A 91 -0.76 5.98 13.58
CA GLN A 91 -0.95 6.11 12.13
C GLN A 91 -2.43 5.88 11.75
N ASN A 92 -3.07 4.87 12.35
CA ASN A 92 -4.47 4.58 12.08
C ASN A 92 -5.37 5.73 12.56
N SER A 93 -5.16 6.23 13.79
CA SER A 93 -5.94 7.33 14.35
C SER A 93 -5.76 8.63 13.56
N LEU A 94 -4.53 8.95 13.14
CA LEU A 94 -4.24 10.16 12.38
C LEU A 94 -4.94 10.15 11.02
N VAL A 95 -4.90 9.01 10.30
CA VAL A 95 -5.59 8.86 9.02
C VAL A 95 -7.11 8.99 9.20
N ALA A 96 -7.69 8.35 10.21
CA ALA A 96 -9.12 8.45 10.51
C ALA A 96 -9.54 9.90 10.84
N LEU A 97 -8.72 10.63 11.60
CA LEU A 97 -8.97 12.04 11.93
C LEU A 97 -8.97 12.92 10.67
N ILE A 98 -7.97 12.74 9.79
CA ILE A 98 -7.90 13.47 8.51
C ILE A 98 -9.12 13.15 7.64
N GLN A 99 -9.54 11.89 7.58
CA GLN A 99 -10.75 11.51 6.86
C GLN A 99 -11.99 12.21 7.43
N GLY A 100 -12.14 12.24 8.75
CA GLY A 100 -13.24 12.95 9.42
C GLY A 100 -13.27 14.44 9.09
N GLN A 101 -12.13 15.11 9.08
CA GLN A 101 -12.01 16.53 8.72
C GLN A 101 -12.32 16.80 7.23
N MET A 102 -12.18 15.80 6.36
CA MET A 102 -12.35 15.91 4.91
C MET A 102 -13.68 15.32 4.42
N GLY A 103 -14.72 15.39 5.25
CA GLY A 103 -16.08 14.95 4.91
C GLY A 103 -16.33 13.45 5.09
N GLY A 104 -15.36 12.72 5.63
CA GLY A 104 -15.44 11.28 5.91
C GLY A 104 -14.72 10.42 4.88
N ALA A 105 -14.45 9.18 5.28
CA ALA A 105 -13.87 8.15 4.43
C ALA A 105 -14.82 7.78 3.28
N THR A 106 -14.27 7.41 2.12
CA THR A 106 -15.05 6.91 0.99
C THR A 106 -14.28 5.76 0.35
N PRO A 107 -14.89 4.59 0.14
CA PRO A 107 -14.23 3.47 -0.51
C PRO A 107 -13.77 3.83 -1.94
N MET A 108 -12.61 3.35 -2.33
CA MET A 108 -12.15 3.45 -3.71
C MET A 108 -12.93 2.46 -4.59
N ALA A 109 -13.15 2.83 -5.85
CA ALA A 109 -13.60 1.89 -6.87
C ALA A 109 -12.45 0.94 -7.18
N TYR A 110 -12.37 -0.16 -6.43
CA TYR A 110 -11.31 -1.17 -6.53
C TYR A 110 -11.93 -2.56 -6.44
N ASN A 111 -11.65 -3.37 -7.47
CA ASN A 111 -11.93 -4.80 -7.43
C ASN A 111 -10.65 -5.51 -7.06
N GLN A 112 -10.68 -6.25 -5.96
CA GLN A 112 -9.57 -7.10 -5.56
C GLN A 112 -9.25 -8.08 -6.68
N VAL A 113 -8.00 -8.04 -7.16
CA VAL A 113 -7.49 -9.04 -8.10
C VAL A 113 -6.62 -10.00 -7.30
N PRO A 114 -7.05 -11.27 -7.13
CA PRO A 114 -6.25 -12.28 -6.43
C PRO A 114 -4.86 -12.41 -7.05
N LEU A 115 -3.85 -12.64 -6.22
CA LEU A 115 -2.48 -12.79 -6.69
C LEU A 115 -2.35 -13.92 -7.72
N ASP A 116 -3.07 -15.02 -7.53
CA ASP A 116 -3.08 -16.17 -8.44
C ASP A 116 -3.56 -15.78 -9.84
N VAL A 117 -4.57 -14.90 -9.93
CA VAL A 117 -5.07 -14.36 -11.21
C VAL A 117 -4.04 -13.44 -11.86
N ARG A 118 -3.31 -12.65 -11.07
CA ARG A 118 -2.20 -11.81 -11.59
C ARG A 118 -1.05 -12.67 -12.12
N LEU A 119 -0.71 -13.74 -11.41
CA LEU A 119 0.37 -14.66 -11.76
C LEU A 119 0.04 -15.52 -12.99
N ALA A 120 -1.22 -15.93 -13.16
CA ALA A 120 -1.68 -16.69 -14.31
C ALA A 120 -1.49 -15.95 -15.65
N ASN A 121 -1.55 -14.61 -15.62
CA ASN A 121 -1.36 -13.76 -16.80
C ASN A 121 0.11 -13.43 -17.10
N THR A 122 1.03 -13.75 -16.19
CA THR A 122 2.47 -13.59 -16.43
C THR A 122 3.07 -14.88 -16.95
N ARG A 123 3.33 -14.96 -18.27
CA ARG A 123 4.22 -15.98 -18.83
C ARG A 123 5.66 -15.68 -18.38
N PHE A 124 6.08 -16.25 -17.27
CA PHE A 124 7.50 -16.34 -16.93
C PHE A 124 8.11 -17.48 -17.74
N THR A 125 8.78 -17.17 -18.85
CA THR A 125 9.69 -18.11 -19.49
C THR A 125 10.98 -18.10 -18.70
N TYR A 126 11.23 -19.14 -17.92
CA TYR A 126 12.57 -19.38 -17.38
C TYR A 126 13.51 -19.62 -18.57
N PRO A 127 14.67 -18.92 -18.65
CA PRO A 127 15.66 -19.25 -19.65
C PRO A 127 16.08 -20.72 -19.44
N ASP A 128 16.01 -21.49 -20.52
CA ASP A 128 16.26 -22.92 -20.57
C ASP A 128 17.61 -23.25 -19.91
N THR A 129 17.60 -23.83 -18.71
CA THR A 129 18.79 -24.37 -18.02
C THR A 129 19.25 -25.67 -18.68
N ARG A 130 19.45 -25.65 -19.99
CA ARG A 130 20.33 -26.62 -20.62
C ARG A 130 21.74 -26.19 -20.30
N ALA A 131 22.30 -26.86 -19.29
CA ALA A 131 23.71 -26.83 -18.97
C ALA A 131 24.52 -26.85 -20.28
N ARG A 132 25.34 -25.82 -20.47
CA ARG A 132 26.48 -25.90 -21.38
C ARG A 132 27.43 -26.94 -20.81
N ILE A 133 27.15 -28.22 -21.09
CA ILE A 133 28.15 -29.27 -21.00
C ILE A 133 28.97 -29.07 -22.29
N ASN A 134 29.99 -28.22 -22.20
CA ASN A 134 30.96 -28.11 -23.27
C ASN A 134 31.79 -29.39 -23.25
N GLU A 135 31.76 -30.10 -24.37
CA GLU A 135 32.78 -31.06 -24.77
C GLU A 135 34.12 -30.32 -24.86
N GLU A 136 35.13 -30.81 -24.14
CA GLU A 136 36.55 -30.85 -24.52
C GLU A 136 37.28 -31.84 -23.63
#